data_AF-A0A172UBJ7-F1
#
_entry.id   AF-A0A172UBJ7-F1
#
_cell.length_a   1.000
_cell.length_b   1.000
_cell.length_c   1.000
_cell.angle_alpha   90.00
_cell.angle_beta   90.00
_cell.angle_gamma   90.00
#
_symmetry.space_group_name_H-M   'P 1'
#
loop_
_entity.id
_entity.type
_entity.pdbx_description
1 polymer ?
#
loop_
_entity_poly.entity_id
_entity_poly.type
_entity_poly.pdbx_seq_one_letter_code
_entity_poly.pdbx_strand_id
1 'polypeptide(L)'
;MDVATAKRRAKSVTNSKAGVDDLLAWCVKQQATPDTLHAILEGTGVYHEQATLALSDAGVTVSIVNPAQVKDFGRSLGVRTKTDGVDSLVLARYGALLSYN
;
A
#
# COMPACT_ATOMS: atom_id res chain seq x y z
N MET A 1 2.59 -0.88 6.91
CA MET A 1 3.77 -0.74 7.80
C MET A 1 3.24 -0.13 9.07
N ASP A 2 3.57 -0.69 10.23
CA ASP A 2 3.23 -0.03 11.50
C ASP A 2 4.21 1.13 11.68
N VAL A 3 3.69 2.37 11.75
CA VAL A 3 4.51 3.58 11.84
C VAL A 3 5.13 3.73 13.23
N ALA A 4 4.47 3.22 14.28
CA ALA A 4 4.96 3.31 15.66
C ALA A 4 6.12 2.32 15.91
N THR A 5 6.04 1.12 15.33
CA THR A 5 7.04 0.06 15.57
C THR A 5 8.00 -0.17 14.40
N ALA A 6 7.79 0.53 13.27
CA ALA A 6 8.44 0.28 11.98
C ALA A 6 8.30 -1.18 11.48
N LYS A 7 7.38 -1.96 12.08
CA LYS A 7 7.22 -3.38 11.81
C LYS A 7 6.65 -3.59 10.42
N ARG A 8 7.34 -4.42 9.65
CA ARG A 8 6.96 -4.80 8.29
C ARG A 8 6.29 -6.16 8.27
N ARG A 9 5.21 -6.25 7.52
CA ARG A 9 4.53 -7.50 7.14
C ARG A 9 4.21 -7.42 5.65
N ALA A 10 4.20 -8.55 4.97
CA ALA A 10 3.94 -8.62 3.54
C ALA A 10 3.03 -9.83 3.24
N LYS A 11 2.11 -9.64 2.31
CA LYS A 11 1.20 -10.66 1.78
C LYS A 11 0.91 -10.31 0.33
N SER A 12 1.08 -11.28 -0.56
CA SER A 12 0.64 -11.16 -1.95
C SER A 12 -0.76 -11.75 -2.09
N VAL A 13 -1.60 -11.07 -2.86
CA VAL A 13 -2.97 -11.47 -3.22
C VAL A 13 -3.19 -11.23 -4.70
N THR A 14 -4.18 -11.90 -5.29
CA THR A 14 -4.63 -11.61 -6.65
C THR A 14 -5.33 -10.25 -6.68
N ASN A 15 -5.14 -9.47 -7.75
CA ASN A 15 -5.92 -8.26 -7.97
C ASN A 15 -7.36 -8.61 -8.42
N SER A 16 -8.17 -9.01 -7.45
CA SER A 16 -9.58 -9.29 -7.61
C SER A 16 -10.32 -8.89 -6.35
N LYS A 17 -11.65 -8.78 -6.41
CA LYS A 17 -12.44 -8.51 -5.21
C LYS A 17 -12.15 -9.54 -4.09
N ALA A 18 -12.13 -10.82 -4.45
CA ALA A 18 -11.82 -11.90 -3.50
C ALA A 18 -10.40 -11.76 -2.91
N GLY A 19 -9.41 -11.36 -3.72
CA GLY A 19 -8.06 -11.12 -3.22
C GLY A 19 -7.97 -9.90 -2.29
N VAL A 20 -8.77 -8.86 -2.51
CA VAL A 20 -8.89 -7.73 -1.58
C VAL A 20 -9.57 -8.16 -0.28
N ASP A 21 -10.63 -8.96 -0.35
CA ASP A 21 -11.29 -9.51 0.84
C ASP A 21 -10.30 -10.34 1.69
N ASP A 22 -9.47 -11.17 1.04
CA ASP A 22 -8.39 -11.93 1.68
C ASP A 22 -7.32 -11.01 2.32
N LEU A 23 -6.96 -9.92 1.63
CA LEU A 23 -6.01 -8.93 2.13
C LEU A 23 -6.54 -8.24 3.39
N LEU A 24 -7.80 -7.83 3.39
CA LEU A 24 -8.44 -7.18 4.54
C LEU A 24 -8.52 -8.13 5.75
N ALA A 25 -8.92 -9.38 5.53
CA ALA A 25 -8.94 -10.40 6.59
C ALA A 25 -7.53 -10.64 7.17
N TRP A 26 -6.49 -10.58 6.32
CA TRP A 26 -5.11 -10.67 6.78
C TRP A 26 -4.66 -9.44 7.57
N CYS A 27 -5.02 -8.22 7.14
CA CYS A 27 -4.71 -6.98 7.87
C CYS A 27 -5.34 -6.97 9.26
N VAL A 28 -6.58 -7.44 9.40
CA VAL A 28 -7.24 -7.55 10.71
C VAL A 28 -6.47 -8.47 11.66
N LYS A 29 -5.90 -9.57 11.15
CA LYS A 29 -5.01 -10.45 11.95
C LYS A 29 -3.71 -9.77 12.36
N GLN A 30 -3.31 -8.68 11.69
CA GLN A 30 -2.19 -7.82 12.06
C GLN A 30 -2.61 -6.62 12.91
N GLN A 31 -3.85 -6.60 13.44
CA GLN A 31 -4.41 -5.52 14.25
C GLN A 31 -4.58 -4.20 13.49
N ALA A 32 -4.77 -4.27 12.17
CA ALA A 32 -5.10 -3.11 11.33
C ALA A 32 -6.50 -3.30 10.72
N THR A 33 -7.44 -2.47 11.17
CA THR A 33 -8.83 -2.46 10.71
C THR A 33 -9.01 -1.52 9.52
N PRO A 34 -10.04 -1.70 8.67
CA PRO A 34 -10.23 -0.86 7.49
C PRO A 34 -10.19 0.65 7.75
N ASP A 35 -10.77 1.12 8.84
CA ASP A 35 -10.82 2.53 9.26
C ASP A 35 -9.45 3.11 9.68
N THR A 36 -8.50 2.25 10.04
CA THR A 36 -7.12 2.64 10.41
C THR A 36 -6.12 2.36 9.29
N LEU A 37 -6.56 1.72 8.21
CA LEU A 37 -5.71 1.37 7.08
C LEU A 37 -5.63 2.52 6.07
N HIS A 38 -4.40 2.83 5.67
CA HIS A 38 -4.11 3.69 4.53
C HIS A 38 -3.40 2.85 3.45
N ALA A 39 -4.10 2.59 2.35
CA ALA A 39 -3.57 1.90 1.18
C ALA A 39 -2.94 2.89 0.20
N ILE A 40 -1.68 2.64 -0.17
CA ILE A 40 -0.95 3.44 -1.16
C ILE A 40 -0.78 2.59 -2.41
N LEU A 41 -1.34 3.04 -3.52
CA LEU A 41 -1.31 2.34 -4.80
C LEU A 41 -0.56 3.20 -5.81
N GLU A 42 0.35 2.61 -6.59
CA GLU A 42 0.92 3.32 -7.73
C GLU A 42 -0.06 3.33 -8.92
N GLY A 43 -0.25 4.50 -9.52
CA GLY A 43 -1.10 4.64 -10.71
C GLY A 43 -0.38 4.14 -11.97
N THR A 44 -0.38 2.83 -12.22
CA THR A 44 0.08 2.25 -13.51
C THR A 44 -1.09 1.58 -14.25
N GLY A 45 -1.55 2.21 -15.34
CA GLY A 45 -2.64 1.67 -16.19
C GLY A 45 -3.97 1.45 -15.46
N VAL A 46 -4.88 0.63 -16.00
CA VAL A 46 -6.23 0.38 -15.45
C VAL A 46 -6.21 -0.55 -14.21
N TYR A 47 -5.07 -1.16 -13.90
CA TYR A 47 -4.97 -2.25 -12.92
C TYR A 47 -5.32 -1.81 -11.48
N HIS A 48 -5.10 -0.55 -11.13
CA HIS A 48 -5.37 -0.05 -9.77
C HIS A 48 -6.84 0.24 -9.50
N GLU A 49 -7.71 0.36 -10.53
CA GLU A 49 -9.11 0.74 -10.35
C GLU A 49 -9.89 -0.28 -9.53
N GLN A 50 -9.75 -1.58 -9.85
CA GLN A 50 -10.47 -2.63 -9.14
C GLN A 50 -10.07 -2.75 -7.67
N ALA A 51 -8.76 -2.67 -7.38
CA ALA A 51 -8.26 -2.66 -6.02
C ALA A 51 -8.70 -1.41 -5.27
N THR A 52 -8.63 -0.24 -5.91
CA THR A 52 -9.06 1.04 -5.34
C THR A 52 -10.54 0.99 -4.94
N LEU A 53 -11.40 0.53 -5.85
CA LEU A 53 -12.83 0.44 -5.59
C LEU A 53 -13.12 -0.51 -4.42
N ALA A 54 -12.59 -1.73 -4.47
CA ALA A 54 -12.84 -2.73 -3.42
C ALA A 54 -12.30 -2.31 -2.04
N LEU A 55 -11.16 -1.61 -1.99
CA LEU A 55 -10.61 -1.07 -0.75
C LEU A 55 -11.45 0.11 -0.23
N SER A 56 -11.86 1.01 -1.12
CA SER A 56 -12.70 2.17 -0.75
C SER A 56 -14.08 1.73 -0.25
N ASP A 57 -14.70 0.76 -0.92
CA ASP A 57 -15.98 0.16 -0.50
C ASP A 57 -15.90 -0.51 0.88
N ALA A 58 -14.71 -1.00 1.25
CA ALA A 58 -14.44 -1.56 2.57
C ALA A 58 -14.13 -0.50 3.65
N GLY A 59 -14.13 0.79 3.31
CA GLY A 59 -13.85 1.89 4.23
C GLY A 59 -12.36 2.18 4.45
N VAL A 60 -11.48 1.66 3.58
CA VAL A 60 -10.03 1.94 3.64
C VAL A 60 -9.74 3.30 3.02
N THR A 61 -8.85 4.07 3.65
CA THR A 61 -8.31 5.29 3.01
C THR A 61 -7.36 4.88 1.88
N VAL A 62 -7.60 5.34 0.64
CA VAL A 62 -6.78 4.99 -0.52
C VAL A 62 -6.13 6.23 -1.12
N SER A 63 -4.82 6.19 -1.32
CA SER A 63 -4.07 7.19 -2.10
C SER A 63 -3.48 6.55 -3.36
N ILE A 64 -3.81 7.12 -4.52
CA ILE A 64 -3.16 6.78 -5.79
C ILE A 64 -2.01 7.75 -6.00
N VAL A 65 -0.79 7.21 -6.10
CA VAL A 65 0.44 8.02 -6.19
C VAL A 65 1.08 7.87 -7.57
N ASN A 66 1.70 8.96 -8.04
CA ASN A 66 2.40 8.96 -9.31
C ASN A 66 3.64 8.04 -9.23
N PRO A 67 3.79 7.05 -10.13
CA PRO A 67 4.94 6.15 -10.14
C PRO A 67 6.29 6.88 -10.21
N ALA A 68 6.34 8.05 -10.87
CA ALA A 68 7.56 8.87 -10.92
C ALA A 68 7.94 9.41 -9.54
N GLN A 69 6.97 9.88 -8.75
CA GLN A 69 7.21 10.39 -7.38
C GLN A 69 7.72 9.28 -6.46
N VAL A 70 7.09 8.11 -6.51
CA VAL A 70 7.51 6.94 -5.71
C VAL A 70 8.91 6.49 -6.08
N LYS A 71 9.23 6.48 -7.37
CA LYS A 71 10.57 6.13 -7.88
C LYS A 71 11.62 7.13 -7.41
N ASP A 72 11.35 8.43 -7.50
CA ASP A 72 12.29 9.47 -7.07
C ASP A 72 12.48 9.44 -5.55
N PHE A 73 11.41 9.20 -4.79
CA PHE A 73 11.48 8.96 -3.35
C PHE A 73 12.30 7.71 -3.00
N GLY A 74 12.11 6.60 -3.71
CA GLY A 74 12.94 5.40 -3.55
C GLY A 74 14.42 5.69 -3.78
N ARG A 75 14.74 6.50 -4.81
CA ARG A 75 16.11 6.94 -5.08
C ARG A 75 16.68 7.79 -3.95
N SER A 76 15.91 8.72 -3.38
CA SER A 76 16.38 9.53 -2.24
C SER A 76 16.61 8.69 -0.99
N LEU A 77 15.92 7.55 -0.85
CA LEU A 77 16.15 6.57 0.22
C LEU A 77 17.33 5.61 -0.06
N GLY A 78 18.06 5.77 -1.17
CA GLY A 78 19.18 4.90 -1.55
C GLY A 78 18.76 3.52 -2.06
N VAL A 79 17.48 3.32 -2.37
CA VAL A 79 16.96 2.06 -2.92
C VAL A 79 17.37 1.93 -4.38
N ARG A 80 18.18 0.91 -4.69
CA ARG A 80 18.69 0.64 -6.06
C ARG A 80 18.14 -0.62 -6.69
N THR A 81 17.65 -1.56 -5.88
CA THR A 81 17.10 -2.85 -6.35
C THR A 81 15.61 -2.71 -6.60
N LYS A 82 15.13 -3.31 -7.70
CA LYS A 82 13.70 -3.39 -8.02
C LYS A 82 13.18 -4.81 -7.78
N THR A 83 12.36 -4.98 -6.75
CA THR A 83 11.57 -6.20 -6.50
C THR A 83 10.22 -5.78 -5.94
N ASP A 84 9.18 -6.59 -6.13
CA ASP A 84 7.83 -6.30 -5.61
C ASP A 84 7.83 -6.03 -4.10
N GLY A 85 8.71 -6.73 -3.37
CA GLY A 85 8.92 -6.51 -1.95
C GLY A 85 9.58 -5.16 -1.65
N VAL A 86 10.54 -4.70 -2.45
CA VAL A 86 11.16 -3.40 -2.24
C VAL A 86 10.20 -2.28 -2.62
N ASP A 87 9.51 -2.41 -3.76
CA ASP A 87 8.58 -1.40 -4.28
C ASP A 87 7.40 -1.19 -3.30
N SER A 88 6.81 -2.27 -2.77
CA SER A 88 5.77 -2.18 -1.74
C SER A 88 6.23 -1.52 -0.43
N LEU A 89 7.50 -1.67 -0.04
CA LEU A 89 8.05 -0.99 1.14
C LEU A 89 8.24 0.51 0.88
N VAL A 90 8.69 0.89 -0.32
CA VAL A 90 8.86 2.30 -0.69
C VAL A 90 7.49 3.00 -0.68
N LEU A 91 6.46 2.38 -1.26
CA LEU A 91 5.07 2.88 -1.21
C LEU A 91 4.56 3.05 0.23
N ALA A 92 4.77 2.04 1.08
CA ALA A 92 4.34 2.12 2.48
C ALA A 92 5.03 3.23 3.27
N ARG A 93 6.33 3.47 3.00
CA ARG A 93 7.08 4.58 3.61
C ARG A 93 6.60 5.93 3.09
N TYR A 94 6.34 6.02 1.79
CA TYR A 94 5.82 7.23 1.16
C TYR A 94 4.48 7.65 1.80
N GLY A 95 3.53 6.72 1.91
CA GLY A 95 2.24 7.00 2.56
C GLY A 95 2.33 7.32 4.04
N ALA A 96 3.24 6.66 4.77
CA ALA A 96 3.47 6.97 6.18
C ALA A 96 3.91 8.42 6.38
N LEU A 97 4.73 8.97 5.47
CA LEU A 97 5.16 10.37 5.52
C LEU A 97 4.06 11.35 5.09
N LEU A 98 3.21 10.97 4.14
CA LEU A 98 2.08 11.81 3.71
C LEU A 98 1.01 11.97 4.81
N SER A 99 0.86 10.98 5.68
CA SER A 99 -0.19 10.97 6.72
C SER A 99 0.12 11.85 7.94
N TYR A 100 1.25 12.58 7.93
CA TYR A 100 1.67 13.49 9.00
C TYR A 100 1.29 14.97 8.75
N ASN A 101 0.58 15.28 7.66
CA ASN A 101 0.08 16.64 7.35
C ASN A 101 -1.44 16.71 7.50
#